data_AF-A0A968AMW5-F1
#
_entry.id   AF-A0A968AMW5-F1
#
_cell.length_a   1.000
_cell.length_b   1.000
_cell.length_c   1.000
_cell.angle_alpha   90.00
_cell.angle_beta   90.00
_cell.angle_gamma   90.00
#
_symmetry.space_group_name_H-M   'P 1'
#
loop_
_entity.id
_entity.type
_entity.pdbx_description
1 polymer ?
#
loop_
_entity_poly.entity_id
_entity_poly.type
_entity_poly.pdbx_seq_one_letter_code
_entity_poly.pdbx_strand_id
1 'polypeptide(L)'
;MKLIDSPVYGEKNVRIAYRCLDLMWWPTASLVRFVLVEHPLRGRIILMSTDLTLEPSKIIELYAYRFKIEVSFKQAIYTLGAYQYHFWMKAMKPIKRNQGDQKLHNKSDSYKQQVLRKMKAYHSHVQCAVIAQGTLQYLAAKHNELIWKHFGSWLKTIRPGVLPSENVCSIAMNNTIPDFLTGSLQNDKLQKFIRSRIDLNRAEGSRLVA
;
A
#
# COMPACT_ATOMS: atom_id res chain seq x y z
N MET A 1 -34.44 -15.94 -5.44
CA MET A 1 -33.35 -15.25 -4.71
C MET A 1 -32.85 -16.22 -3.65
N LYS A 2 -31.54 -16.44 -3.53
CA LYS A 2 -30.96 -17.41 -2.59
C LYS A 2 -30.45 -16.68 -1.35
N LEU A 3 -30.57 -17.28 -0.17
CA LEU A 3 -30.03 -16.75 1.09
C LEU A 3 -28.80 -17.56 1.48
N ILE A 4 -27.74 -16.88 1.88
CA ILE A 4 -26.53 -17.50 2.46
C ILE A 4 -26.09 -16.71 3.69
N ASP A 5 -25.36 -17.39 4.57
CA ASP A 5 -24.61 -16.69 5.60
C ASP A 5 -23.49 -15.87 4.95
N SER A 6 -23.30 -14.64 5.46
CA SER A 6 -22.39 -13.66 4.86
C SER A 6 -20.95 -14.20 4.88
N PRO A 7 -20.31 -14.37 3.70
CA PRO A 7 -18.90 -14.74 3.63
C PRO A 7 -17.97 -13.53 3.81
N VAL A 8 -18.53 -12.35 4.15
CA VAL A 8 -17.79 -11.10 4.30
C VAL A 8 -16.91 -11.16 5.54
N TYR A 9 -15.64 -10.79 5.38
CA TYR A 9 -14.67 -10.78 6.47
C TYR A 9 -15.16 -9.97 7.69
N GLY A 10 -15.13 -10.62 8.86
CA GLY A 10 -15.47 -10.01 10.15
C GLY A 10 -16.96 -9.96 10.48
N GLU A 11 -17.84 -10.33 9.55
CA GLU A 11 -19.27 -10.43 9.83
C GLU A 11 -19.62 -11.77 10.49
N LYS A 12 -20.53 -11.72 11.46
CA LYS A 12 -21.07 -12.90 12.15
C LYS A 12 -22.58 -12.79 12.20
N ASN A 13 -23.28 -13.88 11.93
CA ASN A 13 -24.75 -13.98 12.01
C ASN A 13 -25.49 -13.01 11.06
N VAL A 14 -24.88 -12.63 9.94
CA VAL A 14 -25.53 -11.83 8.89
C VAL A 14 -25.92 -12.75 7.75
N ARG A 15 -27.17 -12.70 7.31
CA ARG A 15 -27.62 -13.36 6.08
C ARG A 15 -27.71 -12.37 4.94
N ILE A 16 -27.19 -12.76 3.79
CA ILE A 16 -27.25 -11.97 2.56
C ILE A 16 -28.08 -12.71 1.53
N ALA A 17 -28.87 -11.95 0.78
CA ALA A 17 -29.65 -12.47 -0.31
C ALA A 17 -28.90 -12.22 -1.62
N TYR A 18 -28.86 -13.19 -2.52
CA TYR A 18 -28.23 -13.02 -3.82
C TYR A 18 -28.97 -13.71 -4.96
N ARG A 19 -28.68 -13.29 -6.18
CA ARG A 19 -29.10 -13.93 -7.42
C ARG A 19 -27.91 -14.00 -8.38
N CYS A 20 -27.69 -15.17 -8.95
CA CYS A 20 -26.67 -15.41 -9.97
C CYS A 20 -27.32 -15.57 -11.33
N LEU A 21 -26.78 -14.91 -12.35
CA LEU A 21 -27.22 -14.98 -13.74
C LEU A 21 -25.98 -14.94 -14.63
N ASP A 22 -25.87 -15.85 -15.59
CA ASP A 22 -24.83 -15.78 -16.61
C ASP A 22 -25.43 -15.10 -17.84
N LEU A 23 -24.93 -13.91 -18.17
CA LEU A 23 -25.49 -13.05 -19.21
C LEU A 23 -24.40 -12.64 -20.20
N MET A 24 -24.80 -12.40 -21.44
CA MET A 24 -23.90 -11.84 -22.46
C MET A 24 -23.61 -10.38 -22.13
N TRP A 25 -22.32 -10.02 -21.98
CA TRP A 25 -21.89 -8.64 -21.81
C TRP A 25 -21.45 -8.05 -23.15
N TRP A 26 -22.28 -7.18 -23.71
CA TRP A 26 -22.10 -6.65 -25.06
C TRP A 26 -20.74 -5.99 -25.33
N PRO A 27 -20.18 -5.13 -24.46
CA PRO A 27 -18.89 -4.49 -24.70
C PRO A 27 -17.72 -5.44 -24.95
N THR A 28 -17.78 -6.67 -24.44
CA THR A 28 -16.73 -7.69 -24.63
C THR A 28 -17.24 -8.90 -25.42
N ALA A 29 -18.50 -8.88 -25.88
CA ALA A 29 -19.18 -10.00 -26.53
C ALA A 29 -18.94 -11.37 -25.86
N SER A 30 -18.83 -11.38 -24.53
CA SER A 30 -18.46 -12.55 -23.74
C SER A 30 -19.50 -12.83 -22.67
N LEU A 31 -19.70 -14.10 -22.32
CA LEU A 31 -20.56 -14.48 -21.21
C LEU A 31 -19.87 -14.08 -19.89
N VAL A 32 -20.61 -13.37 -19.03
CA VAL A 32 -20.13 -12.91 -17.73
C VAL A 32 -21.15 -13.33 -16.68
N ARG A 33 -20.65 -13.77 -15.52
CA ARG A 33 -21.48 -14.11 -14.37
C ARG A 33 -21.81 -12.86 -13.57
N PHE A 34 -23.10 -12.54 -13.49
CA PHE A 34 -23.66 -11.47 -12.68
C PHE A 34 -24.14 -12.02 -11.35
N VAL A 35 -23.64 -11.45 -10.26
CA VAL A 35 -24.07 -11.75 -8.90
C VAL A 35 -24.70 -10.49 -8.31
N LEU A 36 -26.02 -10.46 -8.26
CA LEU A 36 -26.80 -9.39 -7.64
C LEU A 36 -26.92 -9.71 -6.16
N VAL A 37 -26.42 -8.84 -5.29
CA VAL A 37 -26.36 -9.04 -3.84
C VAL A 37 -27.18 -7.97 -3.14
N GLU A 38 -27.99 -8.40 -2.19
CA GLU A 38 -28.71 -7.55 -1.26
C GLU A 38 -28.25 -7.85 0.16
N HIS A 39 -27.57 -6.87 0.74
CA HIS A 39 -27.05 -6.93 2.09
C HIS A 39 -27.97 -6.11 3.02
N PRO A 40 -28.36 -6.63 4.19
CA PRO A 40 -29.31 -5.96 5.10
C PRO A 40 -28.82 -4.61 5.67
N LEU A 41 -27.54 -4.31 5.58
CA LEU A 41 -26.90 -3.13 6.20
C LEU A 41 -26.16 -2.28 5.16
N ARG A 42 -25.46 -2.94 4.22
CA ARG A 42 -24.64 -2.27 3.19
C ARG A 42 -25.41 -1.94 1.91
N GLY A 43 -26.67 -2.36 1.80
CA GLY A 43 -27.51 -2.13 0.63
C GLY A 43 -27.28 -3.13 -0.50
N ARG A 44 -27.56 -2.71 -1.73
CA ARG A 44 -27.54 -3.56 -2.93
C ARG A 44 -26.32 -3.29 -3.79
N ILE A 45 -25.72 -4.34 -4.33
CA ILE A 45 -24.57 -4.26 -5.24
C ILE A 45 -24.68 -5.31 -6.34
N ILE A 46 -24.11 -5.02 -7.50
CA ILE A 46 -23.96 -5.97 -8.61
C ILE A 46 -22.47 -6.26 -8.76
N LEU A 47 -22.11 -7.55 -8.68
CA LEU A 47 -20.77 -8.04 -8.92
C LEU A 47 -20.74 -8.80 -10.25
N MET A 48 -19.59 -8.74 -10.92
CA MET A 48 -19.37 -9.38 -12.21
C MET A 48 -18.10 -10.23 -12.15
N SER A 49 -18.13 -11.42 -12.72
CA SER A 49 -16.98 -12.32 -12.85
C SER A 49 -16.90 -12.85 -14.27
N THR A 50 -15.70 -12.77 -14.87
CA THR A 50 -15.39 -13.43 -16.15
C THR A 50 -15.24 -14.95 -16.00
N ASP A 51 -14.93 -15.41 -14.79
CA ASP A 51 -14.88 -16.84 -14.48
C ASP A 51 -16.28 -17.34 -14.10
N LEU A 52 -16.84 -18.20 -14.95
CA LEU A 52 -18.15 -18.84 -14.81
C LEU A 52 -18.10 -20.10 -13.94
N THR A 53 -16.92 -20.56 -13.52
CA THR A 53 -16.78 -21.71 -12.63
C THR A 53 -16.89 -21.31 -11.16
N LEU A 54 -16.66 -20.03 -10.84
CA LEU A 54 -16.70 -19.52 -9.47
C LEU A 54 -18.12 -19.51 -8.91
N GLU A 55 -18.26 -20.14 -7.75
CA GLU A 55 -19.49 -20.07 -6.96
C GLU A 55 -19.79 -18.61 -6.56
N PRO A 56 -21.07 -18.18 -6.60
CA PRO A 56 -21.44 -16.81 -6.26
C PRO A 56 -21.02 -16.38 -4.85
N SER A 57 -21.02 -17.31 -3.89
CA SER A 57 -20.53 -17.06 -2.53
C SER A 57 -19.04 -16.68 -2.51
N LYS A 58 -18.22 -17.33 -3.35
CA LYS A 58 -16.79 -17.01 -3.51
C LYS A 58 -16.57 -15.69 -4.21
N ILE A 59 -17.39 -15.32 -5.19
CA ILE A 59 -17.33 -13.99 -5.82
C ILE A 59 -17.58 -12.90 -4.78
N ILE A 60 -18.59 -13.08 -3.92
CA ILE A 60 -18.90 -12.15 -2.83
C ILE A 60 -17.75 -12.08 -1.81
N GLU A 61 -17.20 -13.23 -1.42
CA GLU A 61 -16.05 -13.32 -0.50
C GLU A 61 -14.81 -12.59 -1.05
N LEU A 62 -14.47 -12.82 -2.31
CA LEU A 62 -13.33 -12.18 -2.97
C LEU A 62 -13.52 -10.66 -3.05
N TYR A 63 -14.71 -10.20 -3.43
CA TYR A 63 -15.02 -8.77 -3.43
C TYR A 63 -14.96 -8.18 -2.02
N ALA A 64 -15.39 -8.93 -1.00
CA ALA A 64 -15.29 -8.52 0.40
C ALA A 64 -13.84 -8.28 0.84
N TYR A 65 -12.83 -8.89 0.21
CA TYR A 65 -11.43 -8.60 0.49
C TYR A 65 -10.88 -7.35 -0.22
N ARG A 66 -11.65 -6.75 -1.15
CA ARG A 66 -11.20 -5.57 -1.92
C ARG A 66 -10.79 -4.40 -1.03
N PHE A 67 -11.45 -4.17 0.10
CA PHE A 67 -11.11 -3.05 1.01
C PHE A 67 -9.67 -3.12 1.54
N LYS A 68 -9.03 -4.31 1.52
CA LYS A 68 -7.62 -4.44 1.91
C LYS A 68 -6.72 -3.51 1.09
N ILE A 69 -7.05 -3.24 -0.17
CA ILE A 69 -6.28 -2.27 -0.98
C ILE A 69 -6.39 -0.85 -0.42
N GLU A 70 -7.56 -0.44 0.07
CA GLU A 70 -7.78 0.87 0.69
C GLU A 70 -6.98 1.00 1.98
N VAL A 71 -6.92 -0.08 2.78
CA VAL A 71 -6.06 -0.15 3.97
C VAL A 71 -4.59 -0.05 3.59
N SER A 72 -4.15 -0.78 2.57
CA SER A 72 -2.77 -0.71 2.06
C SER A 72 -2.42 0.71 1.58
N PHE A 73 -3.32 1.38 0.85
CA PHE A 73 -3.12 2.78 0.43
C PHE A 73 -3.05 3.74 1.60
N LYS A 74 -3.90 3.55 2.62
CA LYS A 74 -3.85 4.36 3.83
C LYS A 74 -2.47 4.25 4.49
N GLN A 75 -1.93 3.04 4.63
CA GLN A 75 -0.59 2.84 5.19
C GLN A 75 0.51 3.43 4.27
N ALA A 76 0.40 3.26 2.96
CA ALA A 76 1.35 3.83 2.00
C ALA A 76 1.46 5.36 2.12
N ILE A 77 0.33 6.05 2.28
CA ILE A 77 0.27 7.51 2.38
C ILE A 77 0.78 7.99 3.74
N TYR A 78 0.25 7.44 4.84
CA TYR A 78 0.44 8.00 6.18
C TYR A 78 1.66 7.45 6.91
N THR A 79 2.10 6.23 6.60
CA THR A 79 3.25 5.61 7.29
C THR A 79 4.52 5.80 6.48
N LEU A 80 4.49 5.59 5.16
CA LEU A 80 5.68 5.63 4.31
C LEU A 80 5.83 6.89 3.47
N GLY A 81 4.77 7.70 3.33
CA GLY A 81 4.81 8.88 2.47
C GLY A 81 5.00 8.55 0.99
N ALA A 82 4.48 7.42 0.50
CA ALA A 82 4.62 6.97 -0.89
C ALA A 82 4.18 8.02 -1.92
N TYR A 83 3.22 8.86 -1.55
CA TYR A 83 2.66 9.93 -2.39
C TYR A 83 3.05 11.35 -1.92
N GLN A 84 3.94 11.48 -0.94
CA GLN A 84 4.40 12.78 -0.40
C GLN A 84 5.63 13.34 -1.14
N TYR A 85 5.71 13.11 -2.45
CA TYR A 85 6.83 13.57 -3.25
C TYR A 85 6.68 15.05 -3.67
N HIS A 86 7.81 15.73 -3.85
CA HIS A 86 7.87 17.10 -4.36
C HIS A 86 8.98 17.21 -5.41
N PHE A 87 8.92 16.37 -6.45
CA PHE A 87 9.88 16.48 -7.56
C PHE A 87 9.43 17.57 -8.53
N TRP A 88 10.29 18.57 -8.72
CA TRP A 88 10.02 19.71 -9.60
C TRP A 88 10.96 19.69 -10.80
N MET A 89 10.48 20.27 -11.91
CA MET A 89 11.30 20.56 -13.08
C MET A 89 11.38 22.08 -13.20
N LYS A 90 12.59 22.65 -13.07
CA LYS A 90 12.80 24.11 -13.09
C LYS A 90 12.32 24.77 -14.39
N ALA A 91 12.52 24.11 -15.54
CA ALA A 91 12.11 24.62 -16.85
C ALA A 91 10.62 24.41 -17.16
N MET A 92 9.84 23.84 -16.24
CA MET A 92 8.43 23.53 -16.45
C MET A 92 7.62 24.82 -16.58
N LYS A 93 6.85 24.95 -17.66
CA LYS A 93 5.97 26.10 -17.84
C LYS A 93 4.85 26.03 -16.78
N PRO A 94 4.50 27.15 -16.11
CA PRO A 94 3.40 27.17 -15.15
C PRO A 94 2.10 26.64 -15.75
N ILE A 95 1.39 25.81 -15.00
CA ILE A 95 0.11 25.21 -15.41
C ILE A 95 -0.99 25.90 -14.60
N LYS A 96 -2.06 26.31 -15.26
CA LYS A 96 -3.24 26.86 -14.60
C LYS A 96 -4.14 25.72 -14.09
N ARG A 97 -4.87 25.98 -12.99
CA ARG A 97 -5.92 25.06 -12.51
C ARG A 97 -6.95 24.88 -13.62
N ASN A 98 -7.40 23.65 -13.86
CA ASN A 98 -8.31 23.25 -14.95
C ASN A 98 -7.74 23.48 -16.37
N GLN A 99 -6.43 23.68 -16.51
CA GLN A 99 -5.79 23.59 -17.82
C GLN A 99 -5.78 22.11 -18.20
N GLY A 100 -6.46 21.77 -19.29
CA GLY A 100 -6.54 20.39 -19.80
C GLY A 100 -5.19 19.85 -20.28
N ASP A 101 -5.24 18.88 -21.19
CA ASP A 101 -4.07 18.09 -21.55
C ASP A 101 -2.91 18.91 -22.12
N GLN A 102 -1.71 18.56 -21.65
CA GLN A 102 -0.48 19.15 -22.17
C GLN A 102 -0.03 18.44 -23.43
N LYS A 103 0.08 19.20 -24.52
CA LYS A 103 0.62 18.71 -25.80
C LYS A 103 2.15 18.65 -25.73
N LEU A 104 2.68 17.52 -25.23
CA LEU A 104 4.13 17.28 -25.11
C LEU A 104 4.83 17.12 -26.47
N HIS A 105 4.11 16.65 -27.50
CA HIS A 105 4.64 16.43 -28.85
C HIS A 105 5.18 17.71 -29.50
N ASN A 106 4.56 18.86 -29.21
CA ASN A 106 4.96 20.18 -29.71
C ASN A 106 6.11 20.84 -28.93
N LYS A 107 6.74 20.12 -27.99
CA LYS A 107 7.86 20.66 -27.19
C LYS A 107 9.19 20.22 -27.79
N SER A 108 10.25 20.97 -27.47
CA SER A 108 11.62 20.55 -27.81
C SER A 108 11.96 19.22 -27.14
N ASP A 109 12.86 18.46 -27.74
CA ASP A 109 13.23 17.15 -27.20
C ASP A 109 13.92 17.28 -25.84
N SER A 110 14.71 18.34 -25.62
CA SER A 110 15.28 18.66 -24.30
C SER A 110 14.19 18.87 -23.23
N TYR A 111 13.07 19.52 -23.56
CA TYR A 111 11.95 19.67 -22.63
C TYR A 111 11.27 18.33 -22.35
N LYS A 112 11.03 17.52 -23.38
CA LYS A 112 10.44 16.17 -23.23
C LYS A 112 11.31 15.30 -22.31
N GLN A 113 12.62 15.30 -22.50
CA GLN A 113 13.56 14.53 -21.67
C GLN A 113 13.53 14.96 -20.21
N GLN A 114 13.41 16.25 -19.92
CA GLN A 114 13.28 16.73 -18.54
C GLN A 114 11.95 16.30 -17.91
N VAL A 115 10.85 16.30 -18.66
CA VAL A 115 9.56 15.77 -18.20
C VAL A 115 9.67 14.28 -17.91
N LEU A 116 10.30 13.50 -18.79
CA LEU A 116 10.53 12.07 -18.57
C LEU A 116 11.40 11.82 -17.33
N ARG A 117 12.46 12.61 -17.10
CA ARG A 117 13.28 12.53 -15.88
C ARG A 117 12.44 12.80 -14.62
N LYS A 118 11.56 13.80 -14.66
CA LYS A 118 10.63 14.10 -13.56
C LYS A 118 9.65 12.94 -13.31
N MET A 119 9.04 12.39 -14.36
CA MET A 119 8.16 11.22 -14.26
C MET A 119 8.88 9.99 -13.71
N LYS A 120 10.11 9.75 -14.16
CA LYS A 120 10.96 8.68 -13.63
C LYS A 120 11.19 8.85 -12.13
N ALA A 121 11.46 10.06 -11.65
CA ALA A 121 11.61 10.32 -10.22
C ALA A 121 10.32 9.98 -9.43
N TYR A 122 9.14 10.37 -9.93
CA TYR A 122 7.87 9.97 -9.32
C TYR A 122 7.70 8.45 -9.26
N HIS A 123 7.89 7.77 -10.39
CA HIS A 123 7.73 6.31 -10.48
C HIS A 123 8.71 5.59 -9.55
N SER A 124 9.98 6.00 -9.54
CA SER A 124 11.00 5.41 -8.67
C SER A 124 10.66 5.60 -7.20
N HIS A 125 10.22 6.80 -6.79
CA HIS A 125 9.83 7.06 -5.40
C HIS A 125 8.65 6.18 -4.96
N VAL A 126 7.58 6.15 -5.75
CA VAL A 126 6.40 5.32 -5.45
C VAL A 126 6.78 3.84 -5.41
N GLN A 127 7.57 3.36 -6.38
CA GLN A 127 8.01 1.97 -6.43
C GLN A 127 8.86 1.59 -5.20
N CYS A 128 9.82 2.44 -4.82
CA CYS A 128 10.63 2.22 -3.62
C CYS A 128 9.76 2.16 -2.36
N ALA A 129 8.76 3.05 -2.24
CA ALA A 129 7.85 3.04 -1.11
C ALA A 129 6.98 1.79 -1.06
N VAL A 130 6.48 1.29 -2.20
CA VAL A 130 5.70 0.04 -2.27
C VAL A 130 6.56 -1.17 -1.89
N ILE A 131 7.82 -1.23 -2.35
CA ILE A 131 8.76 -2.29 -1.96
C ILE A 131 9.03 -2.24 -0.45
N ALA A 132 9.26 -1.05 0.10
CA ALA A 132 9.44 -0.86 1.54
C ALA A 132 8.20 -1.33 2.32
N GLN A 133 6.99 -0.99 1.86
CA GLN A 133 5.74 -1.44 2.47
C GLN A 133 5.62 -2.96 2.49
N GLY A 134 5.84 -3.62 1.34
CA GLY A 134 5.81 -5.07 1.25
C GLY A 134 6.85 -5.73 2.16
N THR A 135 8.02 -5.11 2.31
CA THR A 135 9.07 -5.57 3.24
C THR A 135 8.61 -5.47 4.69
N LEU A 136 7.99 -4.35 5.10
CA LEU A 136 7.45 -4.19 6.45
C LEU A 136 6.34 -5.21 6.75
N GLN A 137 5.47 -5.48 5.77
CA GLN A 137 4.41 -6.50 5.89
C GLN A 137 4.99 -7.91 6.00
N TYR A 138 6.04 -8.22 5.24
CA TYR A 138 6.75 -9.48 5.34
C TYR A 138 7.39 -9.66 6.73
N LEU A 139 8.10 -8.64 7.21
CA LEU A 139 8.70 -8.65 8.56
C LEU A 139 7.64 -8.81 9.64
N ALA A 140 6.50 -8.13 9.51
CA ALA A 140 5.38 -8.27 10.43
C ALA A 140 4.86 -9.70 10.50
N ALA A 141 4.73 -10.37 9.35
CA ALA A 141 4.22 -11.74 9.28
C ALA A 141 5.24 -12.79 9.77
N LYS A 142 6.53 -12.62 9.43
CA LYS A 142 7.56 -13.64 9.69
C LYS A 142 8.34 -13.45 10.99
N HIS A 143 8.49 -12.21 11.46
CA HIS A 143 9.33 -11.86 12.61
C HIS A 143 8.55 -11.09 13.68
N ASN A 144 7.27 -11.43 13.86
CA ASN A 144 6.35 -10.69 14.73
C ASN A 144 6.88 -10.54 16.18
N GLU A 145 7.43 -11.60 16.78
CA GLU A 145 7.92 -11.57 18.17
C GLU A 145 9.11 -10.62 18.33
N LEU A 146 10.03 -10.65 17.35
CA LEU A 146 11.19 -9.77 17.33
C LEU A 146 10.78 -8.31 17.15
N ILE A 147 9.84 -8.03 16.25
CA ILE A 147 9.31 -6.69 16.06
C ILE A 147 8.66 -6.17 17.35
N TRP A 148 7.83 -6.97 18.01
CA TRP A 148 7.21 -6.57 19.28
C TRP A 148 8.24 -6.34 20.39
N LYS A 149 9.30 -7.15 20.45
CA LYS A 149 10.42 -6.97 21.40
C LYS A 149 11.14 -5.64 21.20
N HIS A 150 11.38 -5.23 19.95
CA HIS A 150 12.13 -4.01 19.62
C HIS A 150 11.24 -2.77 19.38
N PHE A 151 9.91 -2.90 19.47
CA PHE A 151 8.99 -1.78 19.27
C PHE A 151 9.24 -0.61 20.24
N GLY A 152 9.64 -0.88 21.49
CA GLY A 152 10.17 0.13 22.42
C GLY A 152 9.21 1.27 22.77
N SER A 153 7.93 1.15 22.42
CA SER A 153 6.91 2.18 22.62
C SER A 153 5.62 1.55 23.14
N TRP A 154 4.62 2.39 23.43
CA TRP A 154 3.35 1.95 23.98
C TRP A 154 2.21 2.13 22.98
N LEU A 155 1.36 1.10 22.85
CA LEU A 155 0.11 1.16 22.12
C LEU A 155 -0.99 0.55 22.96
N LYS A 156 -2.15 1.21 23.02
CA LYS A 156 -3.34 0.67 23.71
C LYS A 156 -3.82 -0.67 23.11
N THR A 157 -3.44 -0.96 21.87
CA THR A 157 -3.94 -2.12 21.09
C THR A 157 -2.97 -3.29 21.03
N ILE A 158 -1.90 -3.32 21.84
CA ILE A 158 -1.03 -4.50 21.91
C ILE A 158 -1.84 -5.66 22.46
N ARG A 159 -2.10 -6.66 21.62
CA ARG A 159 -2.87 -7.86 21.96
C ARG A 159 -2.03 -9.08 21.63
N PRO A 160 -1.97 -10.09 22.51
CA PRO A 160 -1.32 -11.35 22.20
C PRO A 160 -1.89 -11.96 20.91
N GLY A 161 -1.02 -12.44 20.03
CA GLY A 161 -1.40 -13.10 18.77
C GLY A 161 -1.81 -12.17 17.63
N VAL A 162 -1.72 -10.85 17.78
CA VAL A 162 -1.97 -9.90 16.69
C VAL A 162 -0.66 -9.49 16.02
N LEU A 163 -0.63 -9.57 14.69
CA LEU A 163 0.53 -9.16 13.90
C LEU A 163 0.77 -7.64 14.03
N PRO A 164 2.04 -7.19 14.09
CA PRO A 164 2.36 -5.77 14.14
C PRO A 164 1.96 -5.08 12.84
N SER A 165 1.58 -3.80 12.93
CA SER A 165 1.31 -2.98 11.74
C SER A 165 2.61 -2.49 11.11
N GLU A 166 2.54 -1.97 9.88
CA GLU A 166 3.70 -1.39 9.18
C GLU A 166 4.35 -0.26 10.00
N ASN A 167 3.56 0.54 10.71
CA ASN A 167 4.07 1.58 11.60
C ASN A 167 4.83 0.99 12.80
N VAL A 168 4.33 -0.07 13.41
CA VAL A 168 5.02 -0.78 14.51
C VAL A 168 6.34 -1.35 14.01
N CYS A 169 6.35 -1.99 12.83
CA CYS A 169 7.57 -2.48 12.20
C CYS A 169 8.56 -1.34 11.93
N SER A 170 8.10 -0.22 11.38
CA SER A 170 8.96 0.94 11.10
C SER A 170 9.59 1.51 12.37
N ILE A 171 8.82 1.65 13.46
CA ILE A 171 9.33 2.11 14.75
C ILE A 171 10.34 1.12 15.33
N ALA A 172 10.03 -0.18 15.32
CA ALA A 172 10.94 -1.21 15.79
C ALA A 172 12.27 -1.19 15.02
N MET A 173 12.21 -1.06 13.69
CA MET A 173 13.41 -0.92 12.86
C MET A 173 14.22 0.34 13.23
N ASN A 174 13.54 1.48 13.42
CA ASN A 174 14.19 2.73 13.83
C ASN A 174 14.92 2.60 15.17
N ASN A 175 14.34 1.89 16.13
CA ASN A 175 14.98 1.64 17.43
C ASN A 175 16.22 0.73 17.32
N THR A 176 16.30 -0.12 16.30
CA THR A 176 17.45 -1.00 16.04
C THR A 176 18.52 -0.38 15.13
N ILE A 177 18.35 0.87 14.67
CA ILE A 177 19.35 1.54 13.83
C ILE A 177 20.71 1.65 14.54
N PRO A 178 20.81 2.01 15.84
CA PRO A 178 22.11 2.05 16.54
C PRO A 178 22.81 0.67 16.53
N ASP A 179 22.08 -0.41 16.78
CA ASP A 179 22.62 -1.78 16.71
C ASP A 179 23.10 -2.13 15.29
N PHE A 180 22.33 -1.75 14.26
CA PHE A 180 22.75 -1.90 12.86
C PHE A 180 24.02 -1.09 12.55
N LEU A 181 24.10 0.13 13.08
CA LEU A 181 25.24 1.02 12.89
C LEU A 181 26.46 0.64 13.72
N THR A 182 26.35 -0.16 14.79
CA THR A 182 27.48 -0.64 15.61
C THR A 182 27.92 -2.07 15.24
N GLY A 183 27.01 -2.88 14.69
CA GLY A 183 27.18 -4.31 14.39
C GLY A 183 28.26 -4.68 13.36
N SER A 184 28.55 -5.99 13.28
CA SER A 184 29.81 -6.57 12.74
C SER A 184 29.95 -6.64 11.20
N LEU A 185 29.00 -6.14 10.42
CA LEU A 185 29.13 -6.07 8.96
C LEU A 185 30.01 -4.86 8.57
N GLN A 186 31.26 -4.82 9.07
CA GLN A 186 32.22 -3.72 8.94
C GLN A 186 32.55 -3.30 7.49
N ASN A 187 32.02 -4.00 6.48
CA ASN A 187 32.19 -3.71 5.07
C ASN A 187 30.92 -3.39 4.29
N ASP A 188 29.77 -3.18 4.95
CA ASP A 188 28.59 -2.72 4.23
C ASP A 188 28.78 -1.26 3.77
N LYS A 189 28.70 -1.06 2.45
CA LYS A 189 28.76 0.27 1.80
C LYS A 189 27.67 1.20 2.35
N LEU A 190 26.52 0.65 2.72
CA LEU A 190 25.41 1.42 3.25
C LEU A 190 25.71 1.97 4.65
N GLN A 191 26.27 1.15 5.55
CA GLN A 191 26.65 1.61 6.89
C GLN A 191 27.71 2.71 6.83
N LYS A 192 28.76 2.53 6.00
CA LYS A 192 29.80 3.55 5.79
C LYS A 192 29.21 4.85 5.26
N PHE A 193 28.32 4.75 4.28
CA PHE A 193 27.62 5.91 3.73
C PHE A 193 26.80 6.64 4.80
N ILE A 194 25.95 5.94 5.56
CA ILE A 194 25.12 6.55 6.60
C ILE A 194 26.00 7.22 7.65
N ARG A 195 26.99 6.51 8.22
CA ARG A 195 27.91 7.06 9.24
C ARG A 195 28.60 8.34 8.77
N SER A 196 29.06 8.40 7.52
CA SER A 196 29.70 9.60 6.95
C SER A 196 28.80 10.84 6.86
N ARG A 197 27.48 10.66 6.99
CA ARG A 197 26.46 11.71 6.85
C ARG A 197 25.73 12.02 8.16
N ILE A 198 26.10 11.38 9.28
CA ILE A 198 25.50 11.66 10.58
C ILE A 198 25.94 13.05 11.06
N ASP A 199 24.96 13.91 11.33
CA ASP A 199 25.17 15.22 11.93
C ASP A 199 25.14 15.10 13.46
N LEU A 200 26.32 15.06 14.08
CA LEU A 200 26.48 14.93 15.53
C LEU A 200 26.03 16.16 16.32
N ASN A 201 25.80 17.30 15.66
CA ASN A 201 25.29 18.50 16.33
C ASN A 201 23.80 18.39 16.67
N ARG A 202 23.10 17.42 16.09
CA ARG A 202 21.68 17.13 16.38
C ARG A 202 21.56 16.00 17.37
N ALA A 203 20.61 16.12 18.30
CA ALA A 203 20.31 15.09 19.29
C ALA A 203 20.02 13.71 18.66
N GLU A 204 19.42 13.68 17.47
CA GLU A 204 19.21 12.44 16.70
C GLU A 204 20.53 11.76 16.32
N GLY A 205 21.50 12.53 15.81
CA GLY A 205 22.81 12.01 15.43
C GLY A 205 23.58 11.47 16.63
N SER A 206 23.51 12.14 17.78
CA SER A 206 24.13 11.66 19.02
C SER A 206 23.53 10.32 19.48
N ARG A 207 22.20 10.14 19.37
CA ARG A 207 21.52 8.87 19.73
C ARG A 207 21.87 7.70 18.80
N LEU A 208 22.30 7.97 17.57
CA LEU A 208 22.66 6.94 16.59
C LEU A 208 24.09 6.39 16.78
N VAL A 209 24.93 7.09 17.55
CA VAL A 209 26.35 6.77 17.77
C VAL A 209 26.64 6.38 19.23
N ALA A 210 25.72 6.67 20.14
CA ALA A 210 25.74 6.22 21.54
C ALA A 210 25.45 4.71 21.64
#